data_AF-A0A2V8UMD3-F1
#
_entry.id   AF-A0A2V8UMD3-F1
#
_cell.length_a   1.000
_cell.length_b   1.000
_cell.length_c   1.000
_cell.angle_alpha   90.00
_cell.angle_beta   90.00
_cell.angle_gamma   90.00
#
_symmetry.space_group_name_H-M   'P 1'
#
loop_
_entity.id
_entity.type
_entity.pdbx_description
1 polymer ?
#
loop_
_entity_poly.entity_id
_entity_poly.type
_entity_poly.pdbx_seq_one_letter_code
_entity_poly.pdbx_strand_id
1 'polypeptide(L)'
;MLATDLHAGNVLRSEREPWLVIDPKPFVGDPAYDATQHLLNCDARLRSDPRGTICRIADLLGVDRERIRLWTFARGAAEPRDDWRHDDSMALARAIAP
;
A
#
# COMPACT_ATOMS: atom_id res chain seq x y z
N MET A 1 -11.13 11.23 0.90
CA MET A 1 -9.92 11.87 0.33
C MET A 1 -8.78 10.90 0.56
N LEU A 2 -7.95 10.70 -0.45
CA LEU A 2 -6.77 9.83 -0.40
C LEU A 2 -5.51 10.69 -0.25
N ALA A 3 -4.54 10.25 0.55
CA ALA A 3 -3.24 10.89 0.68
C ALA A 3 -2.28 10.53 -0.46
N THR A 4 -2.39 9.32 -1.01
CA THR A 4 -1.65 8.71 -2.14
C THR A 4 -0.12 8.67 -2.06
N ASP A 5 0.49 9.27 -1.04
CA ASP A 5 1.92 9.17 -0.73
C ASP A 5 2.17 8.96 0.78
N LEU A 6 1.30 8.18 1.41
CA LEU A 6 1.38 7.91 2.85
C LEU A 6 2.39 6.78 3.13
N HIS A 7 3.55 7.16 3.64
CA HIS A 7 4.58 6.24 4.13
C HIS A 7 5.24 6.79 5.40
N ALA A 8 6.05 5.97 6.07
CA ALA A 8 6.64 6.33 7.38
C ALA A 8 7.48 7.62 7.34
N GLY A 9 8.05 7.98 6.19
CA GLY A 9 8.80 9.24 6.02
C GLY A 9 7.90 10.48 5.98
N ASN A 10 6.63 10.32 5.60
CA ASN A 10 5.63 11.38 5.54
C ASN A 10 4.73 11.43 6.78
N VAL A 11 5.12 10.76 7.87
CA VAL A 11 4.42 10.80 9.17
C VAL A 11 5.40 11.28 10.24
N LEU A 12 5.14 12.47 10.78
CA LEU A 12 6.01 13.13 11.75
C LEU A 12 5.36 13.15 13.13
N ARG A 13 6.17 13.02 14.18
CA ARG A 13 5.72 13.32 15.54
C ARG A 13 5.51 14.83 15.69
N SER A 14 4.46 15.24 16.41
CA SER A 14 4.18 16.65 16.67
C SER A 14 3.71 16.87 18.12
N GLU A 15 3.70 18.14 18.53
CA GLU A 15 3.13 18.57 19.81
C GLU A 15 1.65 18.93 19.69
N ARG A 16 1.18 19.33 18.50
CA ARG A 16 -0.24 19.69 18.27
C ARG A 16 -1.14 18.46 18.28
N GLU A 17 -0.65 17.36 17.71
CA GLU A 17 -1.26 16.03 17.68
C GLU A 17 -0.12 15.00 17.73
N PRO A 18 -0.33 13.77 18.24
CA PRO A 18 0.74 12.78 18.35
C PRO A 18 1.46 12.48 17.02
N TRP A 19 0.72 12.49 15.92
CA TRP A 19 1.23 12.23 14.56
C TRP A 19 0.61 13.19 13.55
N LEU A 20 1.43 13.73 12.65
CA LEU A 20 1.01 14.56 11.53
C LEU A 20 1.43 13.93 10.21
N VAL A 21 0.49 13.88 9.27
CA VAL A 21 0.78 13.54 7.86
C VAL A 21 1.26 14.79 7.14
N ILE A 22 2.34 14.66 6.38
CA ILE A 22 2.87 15.70 5.48
C ILE A 22 2.84 15.24 4.03
N ASP A 23 3.01 16.18 3.10
CA ASP A 23 3.04 15.97 1.65
C ASP A 23 1.88 15.11 1.08
N PRO A 24 0.60 15.37 1.45
CA PRO A 24 -0.49 14.66 0.82
C PRO A 24 -0.59 15.05 -0.66
N LYS A 25 -0.84 14.06 -1.51
CA LYS A 25 -1.20 14.24 -2.93
C LYS A 25 -2.68 13.87 -3.06
N PRO A 26 -3.60 14.83 -2.84
CA PRO A 26 -4.99 14.50 -2.57
C PRO A 26 -5.75 14.04 -3.82
N PHE A 27 -6.44 12.90 -3.70
CA PHE A 27 -7.40 12.43 -4.71
C PHE A 27 -8.74 12.00 -4.08
N VAL A 28 -9.78 11.93 -4.89
CA VAL A 28 -11.05 11.28 -4.53
C VAL A 28 -11.05 9.87 -5.11
N GLY A 29 -11.28 8.87 -4.27
CA GLY A 29 -11.24 7.48 -4.72
C GLY A 29 -11.47 6.49 -3.58
N ASP A 30 -11.13 5.24 -3.87
CA ASP A 30 -11.27 4.12 -2.96
C ASP A 30 -10.25 4.18 -1.79
N PRO A 31 -10.69 4.21 -0.52
CA PRO A 31 -9.79 4.17 0.64
C PRO A 31 -8.81 2.99 0.66
N ALA A 32 -9.17 1.86 0.05
CA ALA A 32 -8.27 0.70 -0.08
C ALA A 32 -7.02 0.98 -0.94
N TYR A 33 -7.05 2.03 -1.76
CA TYR A 33 -5.89 2.46 -2.54
C TYR A 33 -4.75 3.00 -1.65
N ASP A 34 -5.07 3.79 -0.62
CA ASP A 34 -4.04 4.33 0.30
C ASP A 34 -3.39 3.23 1.13
N ALA A 35 -4.17 2.24 1.57
CA ALA A 35 -3.64 1.05 2.23
C ALA A 35 -2.64 0.30 1.33
N THR A 36 -2.92 0.25 0.02
CA THR A 36 -2.02 -0.34 -0.98
C THR A 36 -0.71 0.43 -1.08
N GLN A 37 -0.72 1.77 -1.06
CA GLN A 37 0.52 2.56 -1.07
C GLN A 37 1.39 2.25 0.15
N HIS A 38 0.78 2.13 1.34
CA HIS A 38 1.50 1.76 2.55
C HIS A 38 2.14 0.35 2.44
N LEU A 39 1.40 -0.62 1.88
CA LEU A 39 1.89 -1.99 1.68
C LEU A 39 3.12 -2.04 0.77
N LEU A 40 3.14 -1.25 -0.31
CA LEU A 40 4.29 -1.18 -1.23
C LEU A 40 5.54 -0.56 -0.56
N ASN A 41 5.36 0.26 0.47
CA ASN A 41 6.45 0.77 1.31
C ASN A 41 6.93 -0.25 2.36
N CYS A 42 6.21 -1.35 2.56
CA CYS A 42 6.55 -2.47 3.46
C CYS A 42 7.00 -3.72 2.67
N ASP A 43 7.69 -3.51 1.56
CA ASP A 43 7.95 -4.48 0.51
C ASP A 43 8.45 -5.86 1.00
N ALA A 44 9.50 -5.91 1.83
CA ALA A 44 10.02 -7.17 2.35
C ALA A 44 8.98 -7.98 3.13
N ARG A 45 8.16 -7.30 3.95
CA ARG A 45 7.08 -7.93 4.73
C ARG A 45 5.96 -8.41 3.80
N LEU A 46 5.55 -7.56 2.85
CA LEU A 46 4.53 -7.90 1.87
C LEU A 46 4.93 -9.12 1.05
N ARG A 47 6.18 -9.21 0.59
CA ARG A 47 6.68 -10.36 -0.17
C ARG A 47 6.75 -11.64 0.66
N SER A 48 7.12 -11.56 1.94
CA SER A 48 7.24 -12.74 2.81
C SER A 48 5.91 -13.43 3.11
N ASP A 49 4.82 -12.67 3.17
CA ASP A 49 3.47 -13.15 3.47
C ASP A 49 2.45 -12.17 2.86
N PRO A 50 2.17 -12.26 1.54
CA PRO A 50 1.32 -11.28 0.87
C PRO A 50 -0.09 -11.24 1.43
N ARG A 51 -0.73 -12.41 1.55
CA ARG A 51 -2.12 -12.52 2.00
C ARG A 51 -2.26 -12.16 3.47
N GLY A 52 -1.39 -12.68 4.33
CA GLY A 52 -1.45 -12.36 5.75
C GLY A 52 -1.10 -10.90 6.05
N THR A 53 -0.17 -10.30 5.31
CA THR A 53 0.14 -8.86 5.46
C THR A 53 -1.02 -7.98 5.02
N ILE A 54 -1.68 -8.29 3.90
CA ILE A 54 -2.90 -7.62 3.45
C ILE A 54 -4.00 -7.73 4.52
N CYS A 55 -4.28 -8.94 5.03
CA CYS A 55 -5.27 -9.15 6.08
C CYS A 55 -4.98 -8.32 7.34
N ARG A 56 -3.72 -8.32 7.82
CA ARG A 56 -3.32 -7.55 9.01
C ARG A 56 -3.52 -6.05 8.82
N ILE A 57 -3.13 -5.49 7.67
CA ILE A 57 -3.29 -4.06 7.37
C ILE A 57 -4.76 -3.69 7.21
N ALA A 58 -5.53 -4.51 6.51
CA ALA A 58 -6.97 -4.33 6.38
C ALA A 58 -7.66 -4.24 7.74
N ASP A 59 -7.33 -5.15 8.66
CA ASP A 59 -7.91 -5.20 10.01
C ASP A 59 -7.52 -3.99 10.85
N LEU A 60 -6.26 -3.54 10.77
CA LEU A 60 -5.78 -2.35 11.47
C LEU A 60 -6.44 -1.06 10.97
N LEU A 61 -6.73 -0.98 9.66
CA LEU A 61 -7.32 0.20 9.03
C LEU A 61 -8.85 0.16 8.98
N GLY A 62 -9.49 -0.98 9.29
CA GLY A 62 -10.93 -1.16 9.13
C GLY A 62 -11.38 -1.07 7.66
N VAL A 63 -10.54 -1.52 6.72
CA VAL A 63 -10.80 -1.45 5.27
C VAL A 63 -10.97 -2.86 4.71
N ASP A 64 -11.78 -2.99 3.66
CA ASP A 64 -12.05 -4.28 3.02
C ASP A 64 -10.77 -4.95 2.46
N ARG A 65 -10.52 -6.18 2.93
CA ARG A 65 -9.35 -7.00 2.60
C ARG A 65 -9.25 -7.29 1.10
N GLU A 66 -10.39 -7.55 0.46
CA GLU A 66 -10.45 -7.93 -0.94
C GLU A 66 -10.16 -6.72 -1.82
N ARG A 67 -10.70 -5.54 -1.49
CA ARG A 67 -10.39 -4.29 -2.20
C ARG A 67 -8.89 -3.97 -2.14
N ILE A 68 -8.27 -4.12 -0.97
CA ILE A 68 -6.81 -3.91 -0.82
C ILE A 68 -6.04 -4.91 -1.69
N ARG A 69 -6.44 -6.18 -1.68
CA ARG A 69 -5.82 -7.22 -2.52
C ARG A 69 -5.92 -6.88 -4.00
N LEU A 70 -7.09 -6.47 -4.49
CA LEU A 70 -7.31 -6.10 -5.88
C LEU A 70 -6.49 -4.87 -6.30
N TRP A 71 -6.39 -3.85 -5.45
CA TRP A 71 -5.52 -2.70 -5.72
C TRP A 71 -4.04 -3.07 -5.70
N THR A 72 -3.61 -3.92 -4.77
CA THR A 72 -2.22 -4.40 -4.70
C THR A 72 -1.88 -5.24 -5.94
N PHE A 73 -2.80 -6.11 -6.38
CA PHE A 73 -2.67 -6.86 -7.62
C PHE A 73 -2.58 -5.92 -8.83
N ALA A 74 -3.50 -4.97 -8.95
CA ALA A 74 -3.52 -4.02 -10.06
C ALA A 74 -2.22 -3.20 -10.14
N ARG A 75 -1.70 -2.73 -9.01
CA ARG A 75 -0.41 -2.01 -8.94
C ARG A 75 0.75 -2.90 -9.36
N GLY A 76 0.83 -4.13 -8.82
CA GLY A 76 1.91 -5.07 -9.16
C GLY A 76 1.89 -5.48 -10.64
N ALA A 77 0.70 -5.65 -11.23
CA ALA A 77 0.54 -6.04 -12.62
C ALA A 77 0.72 -4.88 -13.62
N ALA A 78 0.39 -3.64 -13.23
CA ALA A 78 0.44 -2.47 -14.12
C ALA A 78 1.80 -1.75 -14.13
N GLU A 79 2.65 -1.95 -13.12
CA GLU A 79 3.90 -1.19 -12.95
C GLU A 79 5.19 -2.02 -13.13
N PRO A 80 5.51 -2.58 -14.31
CA PRO A 80 6.89 -2.82 -14.68
C PRO A 80 7.55 -1.46 -14.98
N ARG A 81 8.19 -0.84 -13.99
CA ARG A 81 8.99 0.38 -14.21
C ARG A 81 10.43 0.01 -14.56
N ASP A 82 10.95 0.57 -15.66
CA ASP A 82 12.27 0.24 -16.23
C ASP A 82 13.48 0.38 -15.29
N ASP A 83 13.31 1.03 -14.14
CA ASP A 83 14.36 1.38 -13.18
C ASP A 83 14.32 0.60 -11.85
N TRP A 84 13.31 -0.25 -11.60
CA TRP A 84 13.18 -1.04 -10.36
C TRP A 84 12.93 -2.52 -10.68
N ARG A 85 13.92 -3.38 -10.40
CA ARG A 85 13.94 -4.85 -10.61
C ARG A 85 12.55 -5.49 -10.91
N HIS A 86 12.22 -5.65 -12.19
CA HIS A 86 10.89 -6.06 -12.68
C HIS A 86 10.40 -7.43 -12.20
N ASP A 87 11.30 -8.35 -11.87
CA ASP A 87 10.93 -9.74 -11.58
C ASP A 87 10.10 -9.88 -10.29
N ASP A 88 10.33 -9.00 -9.31
CA ASP A 88 9.73 -9.14 -7.98
C ASP A 88 8.26 -8.66 -7.93
N SER A 89 7.90 -7.65 -8.74
CA SER A 89 6.54 -7.10 -8.77
C SER A 89 5.55 -8.10 -9.39
N MET A 90 5.97 -8.77 -10.47
CA MET A 90 5.13 -9.79 -11.13
C MET A 90 4.96 -11.05 -10.28
N ALA A 91 5.97 -11.44 -9.51
CA ALA A 91 5.86 -12.56 -8.58
C ALA A 91 4.81 -12.27 -7.49
N LEU A 92 4.84 -11.06 -6.91
CA LEU A 92 3.82 -10.60 -5.97
C LEU A 92 2.44 -10.63 -6.62
N ALA A 93 2.26 -10.02 -7.80
CA ALA A 93 0.98 -9.96 -8.48
C ALA A 93 0.38 -11.35 -8.73
N ARG A 94 1.20 -12.33 -9.13
CA ARG A 94 0.76 -13.74 -9.29
C ARG A 94 0.29 -14.36 -7.97
N ALA A 95 1.00 -14.12 -6.87
CA ALA A 95 0.67 -14.70 -5.57
C ALA A 95 -0.69 -14.23 -5.01
N ILE A 96 -1.10 -13.01 -5.38
CA ILE A 96 -2.36 -12.39 -4.93
C ILE A 96 -3.36 -12.18 -6.07
N ALA A 97 -3.20 -12.87 -7.21
CA ALA A 97 -4.12 -12.76 -8.34
C ALA A 97 -5.56 -13.19 -7.95
N PRO A 98 -6.60 -12.58 -8.57
CA PRO A 98 -8.01 -12.94 -8.33
C PRO A 98 -8.36 -14.39 -8.65
#